data_AF-A0A1F9DS70-F1
#
_entry.id   AF-A0A1F9DS70-F1
#
_cell.length_a   1.000
_cell.length_b   1.000
_cell.length_c   1.000
_cell.angle_alpha   90.00
_cell.angle_beta   90.00
_cell.angle_gamma   90.00
#
_symmetry.space_group_name_H-M   'P 1'
#
loop_
_entity.id
_entity.type
_entity.pdbx_description
1 polymer ?
#
loop_
_entity_poly.entity_id
_entity_poly.type
_entity_poly.pdbx_seq_one_letter_code
_entity_poly.pdbx_strand_id
1 'polypeptide(L)' 'MLGLCHDLRNMTCCSELYMKAALERKETRGWHVREDYPDRDDQNWRKWITAKSKNGRIQLSTEKIPFESYKYNP' A
#
# COMPACT_ATOMS: atom_id res chain seq x y z
N MET A 1 -20.57 -4.76 23.67
CA MET A 1 -20.08 -3.42 23.24
C MET A 1 -18.56 -3.32 23.06
N LEU A 2 -17.73 -4.10 23.77
CA LEU A 2 -16.26 -4.08 23.59
C LEU A 2 -15.77 -4.50 22.19
N GLY A 3 -16.38 -5.52 21.58
CA GLY A 3 -16.00 -5.99 20.24
C GLY A 3 -16.06 -4.89 19.17
N LEU A 4 -17.17 -4.15 19.13
CA LEU A 4 -17.36 -3.04 18.19
C LEU A 4 -16.27 -1.96 18.31
N CYS A 5 -15.81 -1.65 19.54
CA CYS A 5 -14.74 -0.68 19.75
C CYS A 5 -13.40 -1.19 19.19
N HIS A 6 -13.11 -2.48 19.31
CA HIS A 6 -11.92 -3.09 18.72
C HIS A 6 -11.99 -3.10 17.19
N ASP A 7 -13.15 -3.44 16.64
CA ASP A 7 -13.37 -3.46 15.19
C ASP A 7 -13.19 -2.06 14.59
N LEU A 8 -13.81 -1.04 15.19
CA LEU A 8 -13.65 0.35 14.77
C LEU A 8 -12.17 0.77 14.77
N ARG A 9 -11.46 0.48 15.87
CA ARG A 9 -10.02 0.80 15.98
C ARG A 9 -9.19 0.13 14.88
N ASN A 10 -9.48 -1.13 14.59
CA ASN A 10 -8.77 -1.88 13.55
C ASN A 10 -9.09 -1.34 12.15
N MET A 11 -10.36 -1.04 11.87
CA MET A 11 -10.77 -0.44 10.59
C MET A 11 -10.11 0.91 10.36
N THR A 12 -10.04 1.78 11.38
CA THR A 12 -9.35 3.07 11.27
C THR A 12 -7.86 2.88 11.01
N CYS A 13 -7.20 1.95 11.71
CA CYS A 13 -5.78 1.63 11.50
C CYS A 13 -5.51 1.13 10.07
N CYS A 14 -6.31 0.18 9.58
CA CYS A 14 -6.21 -0.34 8.22
C CYS A 14 -6.46 0.75 7.16
N SER A 15 -7.43 1.63 7.41
CA SER A 15 -7.71 2.77 6.52
C SER A 15 -6.53 3.72 6.44
N GLU A 16 -5.90 4.06 7.57
CA GLU A 16 -4.71 4.92 7.59
C GLU A 16 -3.52 4.28 6.86
N LEU A 17 -3.28 2.98 7.07
CA LEU A 17 -2.24 2.22 6.38
C LEU A 17 -2.44 2.28 4.86
N TYR A 18 -3.67 2.02 4.39
CA TYR A 18 -4.00 2.03 2.98
C TYR A 18 -3.85 3.43 2.36
N MET A 19 -4.41 4.46 2.99
CA MET A 19 -4.37 5.82 2.46
C MET A 19 -2.95 6.37 2.38
N LYS A 20 -2.10 6.08 3.37
CA LYS A 20 -0.69 6.48 3.33
C LYS A 20 0.09 5.77 2.22
N ALA A 21 -0.14 4.47 2.03
CA ALA A 21 0.48 3.73 0.93
C ALA A 21 -0.01 4.23 -0.45
N ALA A 22 -1.29 4.53 -0.57
CA ALA A 22 -1.90 5.08 -1.79
C ALA A 22 -1.36 6.49 -2.12
N LEU A 23 -1.16 7.34 -1.11
CA LEU A 23 -0.59 8.68 -1.30
C LEU A 23 0.88 8.62 -1.73
N GLU A 24 1.65 7.71 -1.13
CA GLU A 24 3.06 7.48 -1.47
C GLU A 24 3.20 6.97 -2.91
N ARG A 25 2.33 6.06 -3.35
CA ARG A 25 2.33 5.53 -4.72
C ARG A 25 1.91 6.61 -5.72
N LYS A 26 2.87 7.08 -6.51
CA LYS A 26 2.66 8.12 -7.54
C LYS A 26 2.61 7.51 -8.94
N GLU A 27 1.63 6.64 -9.17
CA GLU A 27 1.32 6.05 -10.48
C GLU A 27 -0.12 5.54 -10.51
N THR A 28 -0.60 5.17 -11.69
CA THR A 28 -1.82 4.39 -11.88
C THR A 28 -1.49 2.95 -12.25
N ARG A 29 -2.05 1.98 -11.52
CA ARG A 29 -1.86 0.55 -11.78
C ARG A 29 -3.04 -0.28 -11.30
N GLY A 30 -3.65 -1.02 -12.23
CA GLY A 30 -4.79 -1.88 -11.93
C GLY A 30 -5.95 -1.06 -11.37
N TRP A 31 -6.37 -1.36 -10.13
CA TRP A 31 -7.47 -0.68 -9.44
C TRP A 31 -7.06 0.60 -8.70
N HIS A 32 -5.76 0.89 -8.60
CA HIS A 32 -5.27 2.13 -8.04
C HIS A 32 -5.09 3.15 -9.17
N VAL A 33 -6.05 4.07 -9.30
CA VAL A 33 -6.07 5.11 -10.35
C VAL A 33 -5.89 6.47 -9.70
N ARG A 34 -5.01 7.28 -10.28
CA ARG A 34 -4.67 8.63 -9.83
C ARG A 34 -4.73 9.59 -11.01
N GLU A 35 -5.60 10.59 -10.94
CA GLU A 35 -5.71 11.62 -11.98
C GLU A 35 -4.43 12.46 -12.10
N ASP A 36 -3.71 12.66 -10.99
CA ASP A 36 -2.44 13.39 -10.95
C ASP A 36 -1.22 12.55 -11.39
N TYR A 37 -1.38 11.22 -11.51
CA TYR A 37 -0.39 10.29 -12.04
C TYR A 37 -1.10 9.22 -12.89
N PRO A 38 -1.58 9.55 -14.10
CA PRO A 38 -2.49 8.71 -14.89
C PRO A 38 -1.80 7.49 -15.50
N ASP A 39 -0.47 7.52 -15.63
CA ASP A 39 0.31 6.48 -16.28
C ASP A 39 0.91 5.50 -15.27
N ARG A 40 1.22 4.30 -15.76
CA ARG A 40 1.96 3.28 -15.03
C ARG A 40 3.45 3.59 -15.06
N ASP A 41 4.12 3.58 -13.90
CA ASP A 41 5.55 3.86 -13.78
C ASP A 41 6.28 2.64 -13.21
N ASP A 42 6.74 1.79 -14.12
CA ASP A 42 7.51 0.59 -13.76
C ASP A 42 8.95 0.88 -13.34
N GLN A 43 9.50 2.06 -13.62
CA GLN A 43 10.88 2.39 -13.23
C GLN A 43 10.95 2.67 -11.73
N ASN A 44 9.98 3.44 -11.21
CA ASN A 44 9.97 3.83 -9.81
C ASN A 44 9.10 2.91 -8.94
N TRP A 45 7.98 2.40 -9.46
CA TRP A 45 6.90 1.80 -8.64
C TRP A 45 6.66 0.30 -8.88
N ARG A 46 7.53 -0.38 -9.64
CA ARG A 46 7.54 -1.85 -9.75
C ARG A 46 8.13 -2.50 -8.48
N LYS A 47 7.51 -2.22 -7.35
CA LYS A 47 7.87 -2.65 -6.00
C LYS A 47 6.62 -2.70 -5.12
N TRP A 48 6.65 -3.51 -4.07
CA TRP A 48 5.62 -3.51 -3.04
C TRP A 48 5.84 -2.34 -2.08
N ILE A 49 4.74 -1.76 -1.62
CA ILE A 49 4.75 -0.81 -0.51
C ILE A 49 4.27 -1.57 0.72
N THR A 50 5.13 -1.70 1.71
CA THR A 50 4.85 -2.33 2.99
C THR A 50 4.57 -1.23 4.02
N ALA A 51 3.44 -1.32 4.71
CA ALA A 51 3.06 -0.37 5.76
C ALA A 51 2.94 -1.10 7.10
N LYS A 52 3.54 -0.54 8.16
CA LYS A 52 3.49 -1.10 9.51
C LYS A 52 3.09 -0.03 10.51
N SER A 53 2.12 -0.33 11.38
CA SER A 53 1.81 0.51 12.52
C SER A 53 2.73 0.15 13.69
N LYS A 54 3.57 1.10 14.12
CA LYS A 54 4.46 0.94 15.29
C LYS A 54 4.15 2.06 16.28
N ASN A 55 3.64 1.70 17.45
CA ASN A 55 3.28 2.63 18.52
C ASN A 55 2.35 3.77 18.05
N GLY A 56 1.38 3.46 17.19
CA GLY A 56 0.44 4.45 16.64
C GLY A 56 1.01 5.34 15.53
N ARG A 57 2.24 5.10 15.06
CA ARG A 57 2.80 5.76 13.88
C ARG A 57 2.89 4.76 12.73
N ILE A 58 2.43 5.18 11.56
CA ILE A 58 2.59 4.40 10.33
C ILE A 58 3.98 4.62 9.75
N GLN A 59 4.69 3.52 9.53
CA GLN A 59 5.97 3.48 8.84
C GLN A 59 5.79 2.80 7.49
N LEU A 60 6.18 3.49 6.43
CA LEU A 60 6.19 2.96 5.06
C LEU A 60 7.59 2.47 4.70
N SER A 61 7.66 1.35 4.00
CA SER A 61 8.87 0.84 3.37
C SER A 61 8.53 0.27 2.00
N THR A 62 9.53 0.10 1.15
CA THR A 62 9.34 -0.49 -0.18
C THR A 62 10.19 -1.73 -0.35
N GLU A 63 9.60 -2.79 -0.89
CA GLU A 63 10.26 -4.07 -1.11
C GLU A 63 10.23 -4.45 -2.58
N LYS A 64 11.34 -4.97 -3.10
CA LYS A 64 11.40 -5.41 -4.49
C LYS A 64 10.55 -6.67 -4.66
N ILE A 65 9.84 -6.74 -5.77
CA ILE A 65 9.07 -7.93 -6.13
C ILE A 65 10.07 -9.01 -6.58
N PRO A 66 10.02 -10.23 -6.01
CA PRO A 66 10.96 -11.30 -6.34
C PRO A 66 10.58 -12.00 -7.65
N PHE A 67 10.56 -11.25 -8.77
CA PHE A 67 10.17 -11.77 -10.09
C PHE A 67 10.99 -12.98 -10.53
N GLU A 68 12.25 -13.08 -10.10
CA GLU A 68 13.14 -14.21 -10.39
C GLU A 68 12.58 -15.56 -9.92
N SER A 69 11.76 -15.53 -8.85
CA SER A 69 11.12 -16.73 -8.30
C SER A 69 9.79 -17.09 -8.98
N TYR A 70 9.27 -16.23 -9.86
CA TYR A 70 7.96 -16.42 -10.47
C TYR A 70 8.09 -17.22 -11.77
N LYS A 71 7.23 -18.24 -11.93
CA LYS A 71 7.16 -19.04 -13.16
C LYS A 71 6.79 -18.19 -14.39
N TYR A 72 6.04 -17.10 -14.18
CA TYR A 72 5.63 -16.18 -15.23
C TYR A 72 5.89 -14.76 -14.75
N ASN A 73 6.51 -13.95 -15.62
CA ASN A 73 6.79 -12.55 -15.33
C ASN A 73 5.87 -11.66 -16.19
N PRO A 74 4.89 -10.98 -15.57
CA PRO A 74 3.96 -10.09 -16.27
C PRO A 74 4.54 -8.69 -16.55
#